data_AF-A0A2N0NHX9-F1
#
_entry.id   AF-A0A2N0NHX9-F1
#
_cell.length_a   1.000
_cell.length_b   1.000
_cell.length_c   1.000
_cell.angle_alpha   90.00
_cell.angle_beta   90.00
_cell.angle_gamma   90.00
#
_symmetry.space_group_name_H-M   'P 1'
#
loop_
_entity.id
_entity.type
_entity.pdbx_description
1 polymer ?
#
loop_
_entity_poly.entity_id
_entity_poly.type
_entity_poly.pdbx_seq_one_letter_code
_entity_poly.pdbx_strand_id
1 'polypeptide(L)'
;EYDKVLSDLDKIIQLDPLNSSAYYLKSLTYYKKNDNNNAKVSFKKYTELLNSCNFQLFYLEYLLNKNSSKDLNNVLTKINQFYIYGNESQRIIKCKIYIELKEYSKAKLALDYILLCEFKYISYFIQEHPDFWSYLYKVNEIDTNDFTKFGIVDEFSKYMYKEHGVYFVLNLTNLNSELCQFQESDINSLSGLVISSKNGNLRLVLPILNNYDYNYLICKMNVKKILSKNCFIKFSNYQEGYILKHKDISKLEGLGWIEYQTSIYGLQFSIEINSIEMQIEYIRFGNNVNTITYFPDMSFMSYLSLDFHKFYSSVPETFKDKFFSRKEMENLLDLKDILNSL
;
A
#
# COMPACT_ATOMS: atom_id res chain seq x y z
N GLU A 1 7.73 20.78 -8.32
CA GLU A 1 8.50 19.55 -8.00
C GLU A 1 8.85 18.72 -9.25
N TYR A 2 7.88 18.39 -10.12
CA TYR A 2 8.15 17.63 -11.35
C TYR A 2 9.27 18.19 -12.24
N ASP A 3 9.35 19.51 -12.42
CA ASP A 3 10.41 20.14 -13.23
C ASP A 3 11.82 19.92 -12.66
N LYS A 4 11.92 19.81 -11.33
CA LYS A 4 13.18 19.53 -10.64
C LYS A 4 13.62 18.08 -10.88
N VAL A 5 12.68 17.14 -10.72
CA VAL A 5 12.92 15.71 -11.03
C VAL A 5 13.36 15.56 -12.49
N LEU A 6 12.68 16.22 -13.43
CA LEU A 6 13.06 16.21 -14.85
C LEU A 6 14.48 16.77 -15.07
N SER A 7 14.83 17.88 -14.42
CA SER A 7 16.17 18.47 -14.52
C SER A 7 17.26 17.54 -13.97
N ASP A 8 17.00 16.83 -12.88
CA ASP A 8 17.98 15.89 -12.32
C ASP A 8 18.08 14.62 -13.19
N LEU A 9 16.98 14.13 -13.75
CA LEU A 9 16.99 13.06 -14.76
C LEU A 9 17.77 13.47 -16.02
N ASP A 10 17.67 14.74 -16.45
CA ASP A 10 18.45 15.25 -17.58
C ASP A 10 19.95 15.20 -17.30
N LYS A 11 20.39 15.54 -16.08
CA LYS A 11 21.80 15.40 -15.68
C LYS A 11 22.25 13.93 -15.69
N ILE A 12 21.40 13.01 -15.19
CA ILE A 12 21.69 11.57 -15.22
C ILE A 12 21.86 11.10 -16.68
N ILE A 13 20.96 11.50 -17.56
CA ILE A 13 21.01 11.15 -19.00
C ILE A 13 22.24 11.77 -19.68
N GLN A 14 22.67 12.97 -19.28
CA GLN A 14 23.91 13.56 -19.79
C GLN A 14 25.15 12.77 -19.38
N LEU A 15 25.17 12.23 -18.15
CA LEU A 15 26.28 11.42 -17.62
C LEU A 15 26.28 9.99 -18.19
N ASP A 16 25.10 9.39 -18.32
CA ASP A 16 24.90 8.04 -18.86
C ASP A 16 23.71 8.04 -19.85
N PRO A 17 23.99 8.30 -21.14
CA PRO A 17 22.95 8.35 -22.17
C PRO A 17 22.22 7.02 -22.42
N LEU A 18 22.77 5.89 -21.92
CA LEU A 18 22.20 4.55 -22.08
C LEU A 18 21.40 4.11 -20.84
N ASN A 19 21.20 5.00 -19.86
CA ASN A 19 20.46 4.70 -18.65
C ASN A 19 18.95 4.56 -18.90
N SER A 20 18.49 3.36 -19.24
CA SER A 20 17.07 3.07 -19.51
C SER A 20 16.16 3.46 -18.33
N SER A 21 16.59 3.25 -17.08
CA SER A 21 15.83 3.63 -15.89
C SER A 21 15.55 5.13 -15.81
N ALA A 22 16.50 5.98 -16.22
CA ALA A 22 16.31 7.42 -16.26
C ALA A 22 15.21 7.82 -17.27
N TYR A 23 15.19 7.22 -18.46
CA TYR A 23 14.14 7.46 -19.45
C TYR A 23 12.76 6.93 -19.01
N TYR A 24 12.72 5.79 -18.32
CA TYR A 24 11.50 5.27 -17.70
C TYR A 24 10.91 6.27 -16.69
N LEU A 25 11.73 6.75 -15.75
CA LEU A 25 11.30 7.72 -14.74
C LEU A 25 10.91 9.05 -15.37
N LYS A 26 11.63 9.50 -16.42
CA LYS A 26 11.31 10.72 -17.15
C LYS A 26 9.95 10.62 -17.84
N SER A 27 9.65 9.49 -18.49
CA SER A 27 8.35 9.19 -19.07
C SER A 27 7.22 9.26 -18.04
N LEU A 28 7.41 8.58 -16.89
CA LEU A 28 6.43 8.57 -15.81
C LEU A 28 6.20 9.97 -15.24
N THR A 29 7.26 10.77 -15.09
CA THR A 29 7.20 12.14 -14.59
C THR A 29 6.43 13.06 -15.53
N TYR A 30 6.65 12.97 -16.84
CA TYR A 30 5.86 13.71 -17.83
C TYR A 30 4.39 13.27 -17.85
N TYR A 31 4.12 11.97 -17.80
CA TYR A 31 2.76 11.45 -17.72
C TYR A 31 2.03 12.01 -16.49
N LYS A 32 2.71 12.08 -15.33
CA LYS A 32 2.17 12.68 -14.10
C LYS A 32 1.90 14.16 -14.23
N LYS A 33 2.72 14.88 -15.00
CA LYS A 33 2.51 16.28 -15.35
C LYS A 33 1.40 16.47 -16.40
N ASN A 34 0.71 15.41 -16.82
CA ASN A 34 -0.25 15.38 -17.93
C ASN A 34 0.37 15.76 -19.30
N ASP A 35 1.69 15.68 -19.44
CA ASP A 35 2.40 15.94 -20.68
C ASP A 35 2.63 14.62 -21.45
N ASN A 36 1.54 14.12 -22.04
CA ASN A 36 1.55 12.83 -22.74
C ASN A 36 2.48 12.81 -23.96
N ASN A 37 2.76 13.97 -24.58
CA ASN A 37 3.65 14.05 -25.74
C ASN A 37 5.09 13.77 -25.31
N ASN A 38 5.59 14.49 -24.31
CA ASN A 38 6.95 14.28 -23.81
C ASN A 38 7.11 12.94 -23.08
N ALA A 39 6.04 12.44 -22.46
CA ALA A 39 6.01 11.07 -21.93
C ALA A 39 6.24 10.04 -23.04
N LYS A 40 5.53 10.14 -24.17
CA LYS A 40 5.72 9.25 -25.33
C LYS A 40 7.13 9.34 -25.94
N VAL A 41 7.72 10.54 -26.01
CA VAL A 41 9.11 10.69 -26.50
C VAL A 41 10.09 9.97 -25.57
N SER A 42 9.97 10.18 -24.26
CA SER A 42 10.83 9.53 -23.26
C SER A 42 10.62 8.02 -23.23
N PHE A 43 9.37 7.57 -23.38
CA PHE A 43 9.03 6.16 -23.50
C PHE A 43 9.66 5.51 -24.73
N LYS A 44 9.63 6.16 -25.89
CA LYS A 44 10.30 5.64 -27.09
C LYS A 44 11.79 5.43 -26.85
N LYS A 45 12.47 6.40 -26.21
CA LYS A 45 13.88 6.26 -25.83
C LYS A 45 14.11 5.13 -24.84
N TYR A 46 13.24 4.97 -23.86
CA TYR A 46 13.27 3.83 -22.97
C TYR A 46 13.18 2.49 -23.73
N THR A 47 12.25 2.36 -24.68
CA THR A 47 12.10 1.12 -25.47
C THR A 47 13.29 0.81 -26.38
N GLU A 48 13.96 1.83 -26.93
CA GLU A 48 15.17 1.68 -27.75
C GLU A 48 16.34 1.09 -26.96
N LEU A 49 16.37 1.32 -25.64
CA LEU A 49 17.45 0.91 -24.73
C LEU A 49 17.14 -0.38 -23.96
N LEU A 50 15.97 -0.98 -24.16
CA LEU A 50 15.58 -2.19 -23.46
C LEU A 50 16.20 -3.43 -24.13
N ASN A 51 16.99 -4.17 -23.35
CA ASN A 51 17.55 -5.46 -23.77
C ASN A 51 16.57 -6.64 -23.59
N SER A 52 15.49 -6.46 -22.83
CA SER A 52 14.45 -7.48 -22.62
C SER A 52 13.11 -6.84 -22.26
N CYS A 53 12.01 -7.54 -22.56
CA CYS A 53 10.69 -7.14 -22.09
C CYS A 53 10.60 -7.34 -20.58
N ASN A 54 10.35 -6.25 -19.85
CA ASN A 54 10.15 -6.27 -18.41
C ASN A 54 8.80 -5.65 -18.03
N PHE A 55 8.43 -5.71 -16.75
CA PHE A 55 7.17 -5.16 -16.25
C PHE A 55 6.99 -3.66 -16.54
N GLN A 56 8.07 -2.88 -16.40
CA GLN A 56 8.07 -1.42 -16.59
C GLN A 56 7.61 -1.02 -17.99
N LEU A 57 7.98 -1.79 -19.02
CA LEU A 57 7.50 -1.61 -20.39
C LEU A 57 5.98 -1.69 -20.46
N PHE A 58 5.41 -2.80 -20.00
CA PHE A 58 3.96 -3.01 -20.04
C PHE A 58 3.20 -1.98 -19.21
N TYR A 59 3.79 -1.54 -18.10
CA TYR A 59 3.20 -0.52 -17.24
C TYR A 59 3.10 0.83 -17.95
N LEU A 60 4.18 1.31 -18.59
CA LEU A 60 4.14 2.55 -19.37
C LEU A 60 3.24 2.43 -20.61
N GLU A 61 3.24 1.28 -21.30
CA GLU A 61 2.31 1.06 -22.41
C GLU A 61 0.86 1.15 -21.94
N TYR A 62 0.52 0.55 -20.80
CA TYR A 62 -0.80 0.68 -20.20
C TYR A 62 -1.14 2.15 -19.92
N LEU A 63 -0.28 2.89 -19.20
CA LEU A 63 -0.55 4.28 -18.82
C LEU A 63 -0.75 5.18 -20.05
N LEU A 64 0.14 5.09 -21.04
CA LEU A 64 0.12 5.96 -22.21
C LEU A 64 -1.03 5.64 -23.18
N ASN A 65 -1.64 4.45 -23.07
CA ASN A 65 -2.72 3.98 -23.94
C ASN A 65 -4.05 3.77 -23.18
N LYS A 66 -4.15 4.25 -21.94
CA LYS A 66 -5.30 4.04 -21.04
C LYS A 66 -6.66 4.39 -21.67
N ASN A 67 -6.68 5.34 -22.58
CA ASN A 67 -7.91 5.87 -23.18
C ASN A 67 -8.36 5.11 -24.46
N SER A 68 -7.69 4.04 -24.86
CA SER A 68 -7.98 3.30 -26.11
C SER A 68 -8.14 1.82 -25.84
N SER A 69 -9.37 1.30 -25.96
CA SER A 69 -9.66 -0.12 -25.75
C SER A 69 -8.89 -1.03 -26.71
N LYS A 70 -8.68 -0.58 -27.95
CA LYS A 70 -7.88 -1.30 -28.95
C LYS A 70 -6.42 -1.42 -28.49
N ASP A 71 -5.84 -0.33 -28.02
CA ASP A 71 -4.44 -0.32 -27.59
C ASP A 71 -4.25 -1.10 -26.29
N LEU A 72 -5.19 -1.00 -25.34
CA LEU A 72 -5.23 -1.85 -24.15
C LEU A 72 -5.26 -3.35 -24.49
N ASN A 73 -6.07 -3.76 -25.47
CA ASN A 73 -6.09 -5.14 -25.95
C ASN A 73 -4.76 -5.57 -26.60
N ASN A 74 -4.08 -4.66 -27.30
CA ASN A 74 -2.74 -4.93 -27.82
C ASN A 74 -1.74 -5.15 -26.69
N VAL A 75 -1.79 -4.34 -25.62
CA VAL A 75 -0.96 -4.53 -24.42
C VAL A 75 -1.22 -5.88 -23.77
N LEU A 76 -2.49 -6.27 -23.59
CA LEU A 76 -2.85 -7.60 -23.07
C LEU A 76 -2.28 -8.73 -23.92
N THR A 77 -2.38 -8.61 -25.24
CA THR A 77 -1.86 -9.61 -26.19
C THR A 77 -0.36 -9.77 -26.02
N LYS A 78 0.39 -8.66 -25.93
CA LYS A 78 1.84 -8.69 -25.68
C LYS A 78 2.15 -9.34 -24.34
N ILE A 79 1.47 -8.96 -23.25
CA ILE A 79 1.72 -9.56 -21.92
C ILE A 79 1.47 -11.08 -21.95
N ASN A 80 0.47 -11.55 -22.70
CA ASN A 80 0.19 -12.98 -22.85
C ASN A 80 1.26 -13.72 -23.68
N GLN A 81 1.88 -13.07 -24.67
CA GLN A 81 2.97 -13.66 -25.46
C GLN A 81 4.26 -13.79 -24.64
N PHE A 82 4.57 -12.79 -23.81
CA PHE A 82 5.74 -12.78 -22.93
C PHE A 82 5.42 -13.32 -21.53
N TYR A 83 4.47 -14.26 -21.43
CA TYR A 83 4.03 -14.79 -20.15
C TYR A 83 5.18 -15.54 -19.48
N ILE A 84 5.77 -14.88 -18.47
CA ILE A 84 6.73 -15.51 -17.57
C ILE A 84 5.89 -15.99 -16.39
N TYR A 85 5.84 -17.31 -16.21
CA TYR A 85 5.11 -17.93 -15.11
C TYR A 85 5.53 -17.31 -13.76
N GLY A 86 4.55 -16.86 -12.96
CA GLY A 86 4.80 -16.32 -11.61
C GLY A 86 5.17 -14.83 -11.53
N ASN A 87 4.96 -14.03 -12.59
CA ASN A 87 5.18 -12.59 -12.51
C ASN A 87 3.93 -11.84 -12.00
N GLU A 88 3.85 -11.62 -10.69
CA GLU A 88 2.75 -10.90 -10.04
C GLU A 88 2.52 -9.49 -10.61
N SER A 89 3.60 -8.80 -10.97
CA SER A 89 3.51 -7.47 -11.56
C SER A 89 2.78 -7.47 -12.91
N GLN A 90 2.96 -8.50 -13.75
CA GLN A 90 2.18 -8.64 -14.99
C GLN A 90 0.68 -8.87 -14.70
N ARG A 91 0.34 -9.62 -13.65
CA ARG A 91 -1.05 -9.86 -13.24
C ARG A 91 -1.75 -8.58 -12.82
N ILE A 92 -1.06 -7.70 -12.09
CA ILE A 92 -1.58 -6.37 -11.73
C ILE A 92 -1.95 -5.57 -12.97
N ILE A 93 -1.05 -5.48 -13.96
CA ILE A 93 -1.34 -4.70 -15.18
C ILE A 93 -2.54 -5.29 -15.89
N LYS A 94 -2.64 -6.63 -16.03
CA LYS A 94 -3.82 -7.27 -16.61
C LYS A 94 -5.09 -6.89 -15.85
N CYS A 95 -5.05 -6.95 -14.52
CA CYS A 95 -6.18 -6.56 -13.68
C CYS A 95 -6.59 -5.10 -13.93
N LYS A 96 -5.63 -4.15 -13.89
CA LYS A 96 -5.87 -2.74 -14.24
C LYS A 96 -6.51 -2.59 -15.62
N ILE A 97 -5.95 -3.24 -16.64
CA ILE A 97 -6.49 -3.18 -18.00
C ILE A 97 -7.92 -3.74 -18.06
N TYR A 98 -8.19 -4.89 -17.45
CA TYR A 98 -9.54 -5.46 -17.44
C TYR A 98 -10.55 -4.56 -16.73
N ILE A 99 -10.15 -3.86 -15.67
CA ILE A 99 -11.01 -2.86 -15.01
C ILE A 99 -11.32 -1.70 -15.97
N GLU A 100 -10.31 -1.14 -16.64
CA GLU A 100 -10.51 -0.06 -17.62
C GLU A 100 -11.39 -0.50 -18.81
N LEU A 101 -11.28 -1.77 -19.22
CA LEU A 101 -12.13 -2.39 -20.24
C LEU A 101 -13.52 -2.80 -19.72
N LYS A 102 -13.81 -2.63 -18.41
CA LYS A 102 -15.03 -3.09 -17.73
C LYS A 102 -15.26 -4.60 -17.81
N GLU A 103 -14.21 -5.37 -18.02
CA GLU A 103 -14.22 -6.84 -18.01
C GLU A 103 -14.00 -7.39 -16.59
N TYR A 104 -14.89 -7.03 -15.67
CA TYR A 104 -14.68 -7.25 -14.23
C TYR A 104 -14.55 -8.74 -13.83
N SER A 105 -15.15 -9.67 -14.57
CA SER A 105 -14.96 -11.10 -14.32
C SER A 105 -13.51 -11.54 -14.54
N LYS A 106 -12.86 -11.05 -15.59
CA LYS A 106 -11.44 -11.32 -15.86
C LYS A 106 -10.53 -10.56 -14.90
N ALA A 107 -10.91 -9.34 -14.51
CA ALA A 107 -10.21 -8.59 -13.47
C ALA A 107 -10.23 -9.34 -12.13
N LYS A 108 -11.38 -9.87 -11.71
CA LYS A 108 -11.50 -10.70 -10.51
C LYS A 108 -10.56 -11.90 -10.57
N LEU A 109 -10.59 -12.67 -11.66
CA LEU A 109 -9.68 -13.80 -11.83
C LEU A 109 -8.21 -13.39 -11.73
N ALA A 110 -7.82 -12.27 -12.35
CA ALA A 110 -6.45 -11.76 -12.24
C ALA A 110 -6.09 -11.35 -10.80
N LEU A 111 -7.04 -10.79 -10.04
CA LEU A 111 -6.89 -10.39 -8.65
C LEU A 111 -6.78 -11.59 -7.69
N ASP A 112 -7.60 -12.63 -7.88
CA ASP A 112 -7.62 -13.86 -7.06
C ASP A 112 -6.26 -14.56 -7.04
N TYR A 113 -5.49 -14.45 -8.13
CA TYR A 113 -4.13 -14.96 -8.19
C TYR A 113 -3.09 -14.08 -7.45
N ILE A 114 -3.31 -12.76 -7.38
CA ILE A 114 -2.46 -11.81 -6.61
C ILE A 114 -2.72 -11.96 -5.10
N LEU A 115 -3.95 -12.31 -4.74
CA LEU A 115 -4.43 -12.48 -3.37
C LEU A 115 -3.62 -13.48 -2.52
N LEU A 116 -2.90 -14.40 -3.16
CA LEU A 116 -2.03 -15.35 -2.50
C LEU A 116 -0.71 -14.74 -1.98
N CYS A 117 -0.37 -13.50 -2.38
CA CYS A 117 0.99 -12.96 -2.18
C CYS A 117 1.06 -11.69 -1.32
N GLU A 118 0.20 -10.67 -1.48
CA GLU A 118 0.35 -9.39 -0.74
C GLU A 118 -0.96 -8.62 -0.45
N PHE A 119 -1.52 -8.78 0.77
CA PHE A 119 -2.71 -8.06 1.24
C PHE A 119 -2.64 -6.53 1.07
N LYS A 120 -1.48 -5.97 1.40
CA LYS A 120 -1.25 -4.53 1.42
C LYS A 120 -1.58 -3.86 0.09
N TYR A 121 -1.05 -4.39 -1.01
CA TYR A 121 -1.26 -3.81 -2.34
C TYR A 121 -2.74 -3.82 -2.72
N ILE A 122 -3.41 -4.92 -2.38
CA ILE A 122 -4.79 -5.20 -2.77
C ILE A 122 -5.76 -4.22 -2.14
N SER A 123 -5.58 -3.92 -0.86
CA SER A 123 -6.45 -2.99 -0.14
C SER A 123 -6.53 -1.61 -0.81
N TYR A 124 -5.39 -1.03 -1.19
CA TYR A 124 -5.33 0.23 -1.91
C TYR A 124 -5.81 0.10 -3.37
N PHE A 125 -5.42 -0.98 -4.04
CA PHE A 125 -5.84 -1.23 -5.43
C PHE A 125 -7.35 -1.27 -5.58
N ILE A 126 -8.05 -1.98 -4.69
CA ILE A 126 -9.50 -2.10 -4.70
C ILE A 126 -10.15 -0.73 -4.41
N GLN A 127 -9.57 0.04 -3.49
CA GLN A 127 -10.05 1.39 -3.17
C GLN A 127 -9.94 2.36 -4.36
N GLU A 128 -8.88 2.27 -5.17
CA GLU A 128 -8.70 3.10 -6.37
C GLU A 128 -9.74 2.83 -7.48
N HIS A 129 -10.47 1.71 -7.40
CA HIS A 129 -11.38 1.25 -8.45
C HIS A 129 -12.79 0.99 -7.90
N PRO A 130 -13.59 2.04 -7.62
CA PRO A 130 -14.86 1.92 -6.91
C PRO A 130 -15.90 1.01 -7.59
N ASP A 131 -16.02 1.14 -8.91
CA ASP A 131 -16.95 0.31 -9.70
C ASP A 131 -16.57 -1.18 -9.64
N PHE A 132 -15.26 -1.46 -9.59
CA PHE A 132 -14.77 -2.83 -9.53
C PHE A 132 -15.00 -3.46 -8.16
N TRP A 133 -14.76 -2.75 -7.06
CA TRP A 133 -15.07 -3.31 -5.74
C TRP A 133 -16.57 -3.50 -5.56
N SER A 134 -17.42 -2.61 -6.10
CA SER A 134 -18.88 -2.79 -6.05
C SER A 134 -19.33 -4.05 -6.82
N TYR A 135 -18.67 -4.35 -7.94
CA TYR A 135 -18.84 -5.62 -8.63
C TYR A 135 -18.43 -6.82 -7.76
N LEU A 136 -17.26 -6.76 -7.11
CA LEU A 136 -16.78 -7.84 -6.23
C LEU A 136 -17.73 -8.07 -5.05
N TYR A 137 -18.27 -7.00 -4.46
CA TYR A 137 -19.25 -7.05 -3.38
C TYR A 137 -20.49 -7.87 -3.74
N LYS A 138 -21.02 -7.66 -4.97
CA LYS A 138 -22.20 -8.39 -5.47
C LYS A 138 -21.89 -9.83 -5.84
N VAL A 139 -20.78 -10.08 -6.55
CA VAL A 139 -20.43 -11.42 -7.04
C VAL A 139 -20.05 -12.37 -5.92
N ASN A 140 -19.57 -11.84 -4.79
CA ASN A 140 -19.25 -12.63 -3.61
C ASN A 140 -20.44 -12.73 -2.63
N GLU A 141 -21.65 -12.30 -3.02
CA GLU A 141 -22.88 -12.40 -2.23
C GLU A 141 -22.70 -11.85 -0.80
N ILE A 142 -22.01 -10.71 -0.67
CA ILE A 142 -21.69 -10.13 0.64
C ILE A 142 -22.90 -9.43 1.25
N ASP A 143 -23.82 -8.94 0.42
CA ASP A 143 -25.05 -8.27 0.80
C ASP A 143 -26.03 -9.15 1.60
N THR A 144 -25.93 -10.47 1.48
CA THR A 144 -26.77 -11.41 2.24
C THR A 144 -26.31 -11.62 3.68
N ASN A 145 -25.11 -11.15 4.05
CA ASN A 145 -24.53 -11.36 5.37
C ASN A 145 -24.84 -10.20 6.33
N ASP A 146 -25.30 -10.51 7.54
CA ASP A 146 -25.48 -9.52 8.60
C ASP A 146 -24.18 -9.30 9.39
N PHE A 147 -23.60 -8.12 9.22
CA PHE A 147 -22.39 -7.68 9.95
C PHE A 147 -22.66 -6.65 11.05
N THR A 148 -23.93 -6.35 11.35
CA THR A 148 -24.31 -5.33 12.36
C THR A 148 -23.75 -5.66 13.73
N LYS A 149 -23.68 -6.95 14.10
CA LYS A 149 -23.05 -7.44 15.34
C LYS A 149 -21.56 -7.09 15.46
N PHE A 150 -20.92 -6.77 14.36
CA PHE A 150 -19.52 -6.34 14.30
C PHE A 150 -19.37 -4.82 14.13
N GLY A 151 -20.48 -4.07 14.05
CA GLY A 151 -20.45 -2.63 13.77
C GLY A 151 -20.00 -2.29 12.36
N ILE A 152 -19.97 -3.25 11.43
CA ILE A 152 -19.55 -3.01 10.04
C ILE A 152 -20.78 -2.59 9.24
N VAL A 153 -20.79 -1.36 8.73
CA VAL A 153 -21.96 -0.76 8.07
C VAL A 153 -21.71 -0.53 6.58
N ASP A 154 -20.55 0.00 6.21
CA ASP A 154 -20.23 0.32 4.83
C ASP A 154 -19.85 -0.92 4.00
N GLU A 155 -20.17 -0.89 2.71
CA GLU A 155 -20.00 -2.03 1.80
C GLU A 155 -18.53 -2.43 1.60
N PHE A 156 -17.62 -1.45 1.59
CA PHE A 156 -16.19 -1.72 1.45
C PHE A 156 -15.64 -2.47 2.67
N SER A 157 -15.95 -2.03 3.88
CA SER A 157 -15.57 -2.74 5.11
C SER A 157 -16.17 -4.14 5.19
N LYS A 158 -17.41 -4.33 4.73
CA LYS A 158 -18.02 -5.68 4.64
C LYS A 158 -17.22 -6.59 3.71
N TYR A 159 -16.86 -6.09 2.53
CA TYR A 159 -16.01 -6.81 1.58
C TYR A 159 -14.64 -7.13 2.18
N MET A 160 -13.96 -6.14 2.76
CA MET A 160 -12.63 -6.31 3.37
C MET A 160 -12.64 -7.31 4.53
N TYR A 161 -13.70 -7.29 5.34
CA TYR A 161 -13.84 -8.25 6.44
C TYR A 161 -14.12 -9.66 5.93
N LYS A 162 -15.05 -9.81 4.98
CA LYS A 162 -15.50 -11.13 4.50
C LYS A 162 -14.45 -11.84 3.67
N GLU A 163 -13.81 -11.13 2.74
CA GLU A 163 -12.89 -11.73 1.77
C GLU A 163 -11.43 -11.71 2.25
N HIS A 164 -11.06 -10.71 3.04
CA HIS A 164 -9.66 -10.50 3.44
C HIS A 164 -9.41 -10.60 4.94
N GLY A 165 -10.45 -10.91 5.74
CA GLY A 165 -10.32 -11.03 7.19
C GLY A 165 -9.89 -9.72 7.87
N VAL A 166 -10.17 -8.57 7.25
CA VAL A 166 -9.72 -7.25 7.71
C VAL A 166 -10.85 -6.51 8.39
N TYR A 167 -10.63 -6.23 9.67
CA TYR A 167 -11.53 -5.48 10.50
C TYR A 167 -10.99 -4.07 10.72
N PHE A 168 -11.61 -3.07 10.09
CA PHE A 168 -11.30 -1.66 10.38
C PHE A 168 -11.71 -1.32 11.81
N VAL A 169 -10.78 -0.77 12.58
CA VAL A 169 -11.00 -0.44 13.99
C VAL A 169 -12.04 0.66 14.16
N LEU A 170 -12.20 1.50 13.13
CA LEU A 170 -13.24 2.53 13.09
C LEU A 170 -14.66 1.94 13.25
N ASN A 171 -14.91 0.70 12.83
CA ASN A 171 -16.21 0.03 13.00
C ASN A 171 -16.63 -0.10 14.47
N LEU A 172 -15.68 -0.06 15.42
CA LEU A 172 -15.99 -0.05 16.85
C LEU A 172 -16.80 1.19 17.28
N THR A 173 -16.71 2.29 16.53
CA THR A 173 -17.47 3.50 16.84
C THR A 173 -18.97 3.33 16.62
N ASN A 174 -19.36 2.38 15.76
CA ASN A 174 -20.76 1.97 15.58
C ASN A 174 -21.27 1.08 16.73
N LEU A 175 -20.36 0.46 17.49
CA LEU A 175 -20.69 -0.35 18.68
C LEU A 175 -20.57 0.44 19.98
N ASN A 176 -19.67 1.42 20.03
CA ASN A 176 -19.46 2.30 21.17
C ASN A 176 -19.19 3.73 20.68
N SER A 177 -20.20 4.59 20.79
CA SER A 177 -20.13 5.99 20.34
C SER A 177 -19.10 6.84 21.10
N GLU A 178 -18.69 6.44 22.31
CA GLU A 178 -17.62 7.13 23.04
C GLU A 178 -16.28 7.06 22.29
N LEU A 179 -16.09 6.06 21.42
CA LEU A 179 -14.87 5.94 20.63
C LEU A 179 -14.75 7.00 19.52
N CYS A 180 -15.85 7.70 19.18
CA CYS A 180 -15.83 8.79 18.20
C CYS A 180 -14.87 9.91 18.62
N GLN A 181 -14.66 10.13 19.92
CA GLN A 181 -13.73 11.13 20.42
C GLN A 181 -12.25 10.83 20.08
N PHE A 182 -11.93 9.58 19.70
CA PHE A 182 -10.58 9.13 19.33
C PHE A 182 -10.35 9.12 17.82
N GLN A 183 -11.34 9.48 17.01
CA GLN A 183 -11.16 9.57 15.56
C GLN A 183 -10.18 10.69 15.18
N GLU A 184 -9.39 10.41 14.14
CA GLU A 184 -8.45 11.33 13.51
C GLU A 184 -8.46 11.06 12.00
N SER A 185 -8.37 12.11 11.19
CA SER A 185 -8.21 11.96 9.74
C SER A 185 -6.79 11.55 9.39
N ASP A 186 -6.65 10.62 8.44
CA ASP A 186 -5.36 10.21 7.90
C ASP A 186 -5.51 9.91 6.41
N ILE A 187 -4.86 10.72 5.58
CA ILE A 187 -4.93 10.64 4.11
C ILE A 187 -4.30 9.33 3.59
N ASN A 188 -3.39 8.71 4.35
CA ASN A 188 -2.73 7.47 3.97
C ASN A 188 -3.49 6.23 4.45
N SER A 189 -4.59 6.40 5.19
CA SER A 189 -5.47 5.30 5.61
C SER A 189 -6.49 4.95 4.51
N LEU A 190 -6.88 3.68 4.46
CA LEU A 190 -7.84 3.14 3.50
C LEU A 190 -9.25 3.71 3.68
N SER A 191 -9.63 4.08 4.89
CA SER A 191 -10.96 4.66 5.17
C SER A 191 -10.96 6.20 5.26
N GLY A 192 -9.78 6.84 5.18
CA GLY A 192 -9.59 8.27 5.45
C GLY A 192 -9.65 8.66 6.94
N LEU A 193 -10.08 7.73 7.81
CA LEU A 193 -10.19 7.90 9.25
C LEU A 193 -9.48 6.76 9.98
N VAL A 194 -8.92 7.08 11.14
CA VAL A 194 -8.25 6.11 12.03
C VAL A 194 -8.62 6.37 13.49
N ILE A 195 -8.35 5.41 14.36
CA ILE A 195 -8.47 5.60 15.80
C ILE A 195 -7.10 5.97 16.37
N SER A 196 -7.05 7.09 17.09
CA SER A 196 -5.85 7.68 17.67
C SER A 196 -5.96 7.71 19.18
N SER A 197 -4.94 7.27 19.90
CA SER A 197 -4.95 7.27 21.37
C SER A 197 -4.91 8.69 21.97
N LYS A 198 -4.57 9.72 21.18
CA LYS A 198 -4.48 11.15 21.54
C LYS A 198 -3.66 11.43 22.82
N ASN A 199 -4.26 11.19 23.98
CA ASN A 199 -3.74 11.48 25.32
C ASN A 199 -2.91 10.32 25.92
N GLY A 200 -2.59 9.30 25.13
CA GLY A 200 -1.71 8.21 25.53
C GLY A 200 -2.40 6.93 25.98
N ASN A 201 -3.67 7.00 26.41
CA ASN A 201 -4.39 5.86 26.97
C ASN A 201 -5.64 5.54 26.14
N LEU A 202 -5.75 4.30 25.70
CA LEU A 202 -6.88 3.84 24.89
C LEU A 202 -7.09 2.34 25.10
N ARG A 203 -8.34 1.93 25.29
CA ARG A 203 -8.72 0.52 25.34
C ARG A 203 -9.78 0.24 24.28
N LEU A 204 -9.48 -0.73 23.43
CA LEU A 204 -10.34 -1.20 22.36
C LEU A 204 -10.70 -2.66 22.64
N VAL A 205 -11.98 -2.96 22.69
CA VAL A 205 -12.48 -4.34 22.79
C VAL A 205 -13.13 -4.69 21.46
N LEU A 206 -12.56 -5.65 20.75
CA LEU A 206 -13.09 -6.13 19.48
C LEU A 206 -14.31 -7.03 19.73
N PRO A 207 -15.28 -7.07 18.80
CA PRO A 207 -16.30 -8.11 18.80
C PRO A 207 -15.66 -9.49 18.56
N ILE A 208 -16.41 -10.56 18.82
CA ILE A 208 -15.95 -11.94 18.56
C ILE A 208 -15.84 -12.12 17.04
N LEU A 209 -14.65 -11.93 16.48
CA LEU A 209 -14.43 -12.03 15.04
C LEU A 209 -14.43 -13.49 14.62
N ASN A 210 -15.17 -13.81 13.54
CA ASN A 210 -15.13 -15.12 12.94
C ASN A 210 -13.76 -15.32 12.28
N ASN A 211 -12.86 -16.06 12.93
CA ASN A 211 -11.62 -16.53 12.31
C ASN A 211 -11.60 -18.06 12.38
N TYR A 212 -11.59 -18.71 11.20
CA TYR A 212 -11.62 -20.17 11.09
C TYR A 212 -10.22 -20.79 10.99
N ASP A 213 -9.18 -19.96 10.88
CA ASP A 213 -7.80 -20.38 10.66
C ASP A 213 -6.88 -19.99 11.82
N TYR A 214 -5.85 -20.80 12.07
CA TYR A 214 -4.77 -20.59 13.06
C TYR A 214 -3.82 -19.43 12.69
N ASN A 215 -4.39 -18.30 12.26
CA ASN A 215 -3.68 -17.14 11.76
C ASN A 215 -3.31 -16.18 12.90
N TYR A 216 -2.15 -15.52 12.78
CA TYR A 216 -1.73 -14.49 13.73
C TYR A 216 -2.61 -13.25 13.61
N LEU A 217 -2.81 -12.57 14.76
CA LEU A 217 -3.37 -11.23 14.77
C LEU A 217 -2.33 -10.23 14.29
N ILE A 218 -2.63 -9.54 13.19
CA ILE A 218 -1.81 -8.49 12.59
C ILE A 218 -2.53 -7.16 12.79
N CYS A 219 -1.83 -6.17 13.34
CA CYS A 219 -2.38 -4.83 13.59
C CYS A 219 -1.64 -3.80 12.75
N LYS A 220 -2.37 -3.04 11.93
CA LYS A 220 -1.80 -1.88 11.23
C LYS A 220 -1.85 -0.66 12.14
N MET A 221 -0.67 -0.19 12.53
CA MET A 221 -0.49 0.87 13.51
C MET A 221 0.61 1.86 13.11
N ASN A 222 0.57 3.05 13.70
CA ASN A 222 1.59 4.08 13.56
C ASN A 222 1.90 4.66 14.94
N VAL A 223 3.11 4.39 15.46
CA VAL A 223 3.57 4.92 16.75
C VAL A 223 4.19 6.30 16.51
N LYS A 224 3.43 7.36 16.81
CA LYS A 224 3.88 8.74 16.59
C LYS A 224 4.86 9.19 17.66
N LYS A 225 4.50 8.96 18.93
CA LYS A 225 5.27 9.48 20.06
C LYS A 225 5.09 8.64 21.33
N ILE A 226 6.19 8.38 22.01
CA ILE A 226 6.20 7.75 23.33
C ILE A 226 6.14 8.84 24.41
N LEU A 227 5.18 8.73 25.33
CA LEU A 227 4.95 9.74 26.36
C LEU A 227 5.63 9.40 27.70
N SER A 228 5.91 8.12 27.96
CA SER A 228 6.53 7.66 29.21
C SER A 228 7.31 6.36 29.03
N LYS A 229 8.32 6.13 29.88
CA LYS A 229 9.07 4.87 29.94
C LYS A 229 8.25 3.67 30.42
N ASN A 230 7.12 3.92 31.08
CA ASN A 230 6.19 2.88 31.53
C ASN A 230 5.13 2.55 30.45
N CYS A 231 5.37 2.94 29.20
CA CYS A 231 4.44 2.69 28.10
C CYS A 231 4.31 1.20 27.78
N PHE A 232 3.12 0.82 27.31
CA PHE A 232 2.87 -0.51 26.79
C PHE A 232 1.77 -0.51 25.73
N ILE A 233 1.85 -1.52 24.86
CA ILE A 233 0.73 -1.95 24.00
C ILE A 233 0.46 -3.39 24.37
N LYS A 234 -0.71 -3.66 24.92
CA LYS A 234 -1.15 -4.98 25.35
C LYS A 234 -2.23 -5.46 24.42
N PHE A 235 -1.93 -6.55 23.73
CA PHE A 235 -2.91 -7.35 23.02
C PHE A 235 -3.34 -8.48 23.96
N SER A 236 -4.63 -8.78 24.04
CA SER A 236 -5.12 -9.87 24.89
C SER A 236 -6.29 -10.56 24.24
N ASN A 237 -6.38 -11.86 24.43
CA ASN A 237 -7.57 -12.66 24.16
C ASN A 237 -8.08 -13.24 25.50
N TYR A 238 -8.98 -14.22 25.45
CA TYR A 238 -9.48 -14.91 26.65
C TYR A 238 -8.46 -15.77 27.41
N GLN A 239 -7.35 -16.17 26.79
CA GLN A 239 -6.41 -17.17 27.32
C GLN A 239 -5.00 -16.61 27.60
N GLU A 240 -4.58 -15.59 26.85
CA GLU A 240 -3.21 -15.12 26.71
C GLU A 240 -3.16 -13.60 26.52
N GLY A 241 -2.07 -13.00 26.98
CA GLY A 241 -1.77 -11.59 26.79
C GLY A 241 -0.36 -11.41 26.25
N TYR A 242 -0.23 -10.64 25.17
CA TYR A 242 1.04 -10.25 24.57
C TYR A 242 1.25 -8.76 24.80
N ILE A 243 2.36 -8.40 25.47
CA ILE A 243 2.64 -7.03 25.89
C ILE A 243 3.93 -6.56 25.26
N LEU A 244 3.82 -5.53 24.42
CA LEU A 244 4.95 -4.73 23.98
C LEU A 244 5.28 -3.70 25.05
N LYS A 245 6.54 -3.68 25.49
CA LYS A 245 7.06 -2.70 26.46
C LYS A 245 7.89 -1.65 25.75
N HIS A 246 8.24 -0.58 26.47
CA HIS A 246 9.05 0.53 25.97
C HIS A 246 10.24 0.12 25.09
N LYS A 247 11.01 -0.91 25.48
CA LYS A 247 12.19 -1.38 24.71
C LYS A 247 11.85 -1.80 23.28
N ASP A 248 10.67 -2.37 23.08
CA ASP A 248 10.22 -2.83 21.76
C ASP A 248 9.50 -1.71 21.02
N ILE A 249 8.66 -0.93 21.73
CA ILE A 249 7.90 0.21 21.17
C ILE A 249 8.83 1.32 20.69
N SER A 250 9.96 1.57 21.37
CA SER A 250 10.94 2.58 20.96
C SER A 250 11.58 2.29 19.61
N LYS A 251 11.51 1.04 19.12
CA LYS A 251 11.94 0.67 17.76
C LYS A 251 10.89 0.98 16.70
N LEU A 252 9.65 1.26 17.11
CA LEU A 252 8.50 1.50 16.24
C LEU A 252 8.20 3.00 16.09
N GLU A 253 8.62 3.81 17.07
CA GLU A 253 8.42 5.26 17.07
C GLU A 253 9.04 5.91 15.82
N GLY A 254 8.24 6.70 15.10
CA GLY A 254 8.69 7.44 13.93
C GLY A 254 8.85 6.62 12.63
N LEU A 255 8.55 5.32 12.63
CA LEU A 255 8.59 4.48 11.42
C LEU A 255 7.45 4.77 10.43
N GLY A 256 6.40 5.46 10.85
CA GLY A 256 5.16 5.60 10.09
C GLY A 256 4.26 4.36 10.22
N TRP A 257 3.44 4.11 9.20
CA TRP A 257 2.51 2.98 9.18
C TRP A 257 3.26 1.64 9.08
N ILE A 258 2.97 0.73 10.00
CA ILE A 258 3.49 -0.63 9.98
C ILE A 258 2.36 -1.62 10.22
N GLU A 259 2.55 -2.84 9.76
CA GLU A 259 1.82 -3.99 10.29
C GLU A 259 2.71 -4.70 11.30
N TYR A 260 2.18 -4.86 12.50
CA TYR A 260 2.81 -5.64 13.56
C TYR A 260 2.08 -6.98 13.70
N GLN A 261 2.77 -8.08 13.43
CA GLN A 261 2.27 -9.42 13.67
C GLN A 261 2.52 -9.81 15.13
N THR A 262 1.45 -10.07 15.86
CA THR A 262 1.53 -10.54 17.25
C THR A 262 1.65 -12.07 17.31
N SER A 263 1.92 -12.61 18.50
CA SER A 263 1.95 -14.06 18.73
C SER A 263 0.64 -14.62 19.31
N ILE A 264 -0.46 -13.86 19.28
CA ILE A 264 -1.75 -14.29 19.86
C ILE A 264 -2.66 -14.89 18.79
N TYR A 265 -3.37 -15.96 19.17
CA TYR A 265 -4.42 -16.63 18.40
C TYR A 265 -5.76 -16.56 19.13
N GLY A 266 -6.91 -16.48 18.46
CA GLY A 266 -8.21 -16.50 19.14
C GLY A 266 -9.32 -15.77 18.39
N LEU A 267 -10.46 -15.58 19.06
CA LEU A 267 -11.69 -15.02 18.47
C LEU A 267 -12.07 -13.64 19.02
N GLN A 268 -11.83 -13.37 20.30
CA GLN A 268 -12.07 -12.06 20.90
C GLN A 268 -10.76 -11.46 21.38
N PHE A 269 -10.49 -10.24 20.97
CA PHE A 269 -9.28 -9.53 21.32
C PHE A 269 -9.59 -8.19 21.94
N SER A 270 -8.69 -7.73 22.80
CA SER A 270 -8.62 -6.34 23.24
C SER A 270 -7.23 -5.78 23.02
N ILE A 271 -7.16 -4.50 22.67
CA ILE A 271 -5.94 -3.73 22.59
C ILE A 271 -6.00 -2.66 23.68
N GLU A 272 -5.00 -2.64 24.54
CA GLU A 272 -4.84 -1.64 25.58
C GLU A 272 -3.52 -0.90 25.34
N ILE A 273 -3.60 0.41 25.23
CA ILE A 273 -2.50 1.31 24.94
C ILE A 273 -2.35 2.21 26.17
N ASN A 274 -1.13 2.37 26.65
CA ASN A 274 -0.83 3.24 27.76
C ASN A 274 0.42 4.09 27.49
N SER A 275 0.30 5.39 27.73
CA SER A 275 1.36 6.39 27.56
C SER A 275 2.02 6.42 26.17
N ILE A 276 1.25 6.23 25.10
CA ILE A 276 1.73 6.27 23.70
C ILE A 276 0.72 7.04 22.86
N GLU A 277 1.18 8.05 22.13
CA GLU A 277 0.42 8.65 21.03
C GLU A 277 0.62 7.78 19.78
N MET A 278 -0.42 7.05 19.38
CA MET A 278 -0.39 6.17 18.22
C MET A 278 -1.74 6.11 17.54
N GLN A 279 -1.71 5.71 16.27
CA GLN A 279 -2.89 5.46 15.45
C GLN A 279 -3.02 3.96 15.14
N ILE A 280 -4.25 3.50 15.01
CA ILE A 280 -4.61 2.15 14.54
C ILE A 280 -5.68 2.28 13.47
N GLU A 281 -5.47 1.59 12.36
CA GLU A 281 -6.39 1.61 11.22
C GLU A 281 -7.24 0.34 11.16
N TYR A 282 -6.59 -0.81 11.05
CA TYR A 282 -7.28 -2.10 10.97
C TYR A 282 -6.49 -3.19 11.68
N ILE A 283 -7.20 -4.28 11.92
CA ILE A 283 -6.66 -5.54 12.39
C ILE A 283 -7.05 -6.60 11.36
N ARG A 284 -6.15 -7.54 11.08
CA ARG A 284 -6.45 -8.67 10.21
C ARG A 284 -5.84 -9.95 10.72
N PHE A 285 -6.36 -11.06 10.23
CA PHE A 285 -5.81 -12.38 10.49
C PHE A 285 -4.96 -12.81 9.30
N GLY A 286 -3.73 -13.24 9.53
CA GLY A 286 -2.90 -13.83 8.49
C GLY A 286 -1.49 -14.09 8.94
N ASN A 287 -0.61 -14.33 7.97
CA ASN A 287 0.82 -14.54 8.19
C ASN A 287 1.60 -13.55 7.33
N ASN A 288 2.43 -12.73 7.97
CA ASN A 288 3.46 -11.94 7.33
C ASN A 288 4.78 -12.69 7.36
N VAL A 289 5.64 -12.40 6.36
CA VAL A 289 7.00 -12.94 6.32
C VAL A 289 7.81 -12.47 7.54
N ASN A 290 7.61 -11.21 7.94
CA ASN A 290 8.30 -10.57 9.05
C ASN A 290 7.31 -10.12 10.12
N THR A 291 7.78 -10.11 11.38
CA THR A 291 7.01 -9.57 12.52
C THR A 291 6.59 -8.12 12.30
N ILE A 292 7.46 -7.32 11.67
CA ILE A 292 7.16 -5.94 11.28
C ILE A 292 7.17 -5.87 9.77
N THR A 293 6.05 -5.42 9.19
CA THR A 293 5.91 -5.17 7.75
C THR A 293 5.70 -3.68 7.52
N TYR A 294 6.59 -3.06 6.77
CA TYR A 294 6.65 -1.61 6.60
C TYR A 294 5.70 -1.11 5.52
N PHE A 295 4.92 -0.08 5.85
CA PHE A 295 4.23 0.97 5.07
C PHE A 295 5.11 1.91 4.21
N PRO A 296 5.50 1.68 2.94
CA PRO A 296 6.06 2.80 2.18
C PRO A 296 4.95 3.84 1.95
N ASP A 297 5.37 5.11 1.83
CA ASP A 297 4.47 6.24 1.59
C ASP A 297 3.66 5.99 0.29
N MET A 298 2.33 6.01 0.43
CA MET A 298 1.40 5.50 -0.59
C MET A 298 1.26 6.41 -1.80
N SER A 299 1.65 7.67 -1.67
CA SER A 299 1.78 8.62 -2.79
C SER A 299 2.68 8.07 -3.92
N PHE A 300 3.60 7.16 -3.59
CA PHE A 300 4.50 6.48 -4.53
C PHE A 300 4.07 5.06 -4.94
N MET A 301 3.32 4.34 -4.11
CA MET A 301 2.94 2.93 -4.34
C MET A 301 1.88 2.73 -5.42
N SER A 302 1.00 3.71 -5.65
CA SER A 302 0.07 3.67 -6.79
C SER A 302 0.80 3.60 -8.15
N TYR A 303 2.11 3.93 -8.16
CA TYR A 303 2.93 4.00 -9.37
C TYR A 303 4.11 3.03 -9.42
N LEU A 304 4.44 2.36 -8.33
CA LEU A 304 5.53 1.39 -8.23
C LEU A 304 4.98 0.05 -7.72
N SER A 305 4.89 -0.92 -8.63
CA SER A 305 4.41 -2.29 -8.41
C SER A 305 5.31 -3.10 -7.47
N LEU A 306 4.86 -4.31 -7.09
CA LEU A 306 5.54 -5.39 -6.33
C LEU A 306 7.05 -5.55 -6.56
N ASP A 307 7.54 -5.23 -7.76
CA ASP A 307 8.97 -5.24 -8.08
C ASP A 307 9.71 -3.96 -7.64
N PHE A 308 9.12 -3.10 -6.81
CA PHE A 308 9.78 -1.91 -6.29
C PHE A 308 11.10 -2.26 -5.60
N HIS A 309 11.17 -3.37 -4.88
CA HIS A 309 12.43 -3.87 -4.29
C HIS A 309 13.46 -4.28 -5.36
N LYS A 310 13.02 -4.85 -6.50
CA LYS A 310 13.91 -5.16 -7.63
C LYS A 310 14.36 -3.90 -8.36
N PHE A 311 13.45 -2.93 -8.53
CA PHE A 311 13.77 -1.60 -9.04
C PHE A 311 14.79 -0.89 -8.13
N TYR A 312 14.57 -0.88 -6.82
CA TYR A 312 15.49 -0.35 -5.82
C TYR A 312 16.87 -1.02 -5.87
N SER A 313 16.92 -2.34 -6.07
CA SER A 313 18.19 -3.06 -6.26
C SER A 313 18.93 -2.68 -7.54
N SER A 314 18.23 -2.11 -8.53
CA SER A 314 18.81 -1.59 -9.79
C SER A 314 19.13 -0.09 -9.75
N VAL A 315 18.74 0.63 -8.70
CA VAL A 315 19.11 2.05 -8.49
C VAL A 315 20.55 2.10 -7.97
N PRO A 316 21.47 2.87 -8.59
CA PRO A 316 22.85 3.00 -8.11
C PRO A 316 22.89 3.53 -6.67
N GLU A 317 23.82 3.03 -5.84
CA GLU A 317 23.95 3.34 -4.40
C GLU A 317 23.87 4.85 -4.09
N THR A 318 24.47 5.68 -4.96
CA THR A 318 24.52 7.15 -4.84
C THR A 318 23.15 7.85 -4.92
N PHE A 319 22.11 7.16 -5.38
CA PHE A 319 20.75 7.69 -5.45
C PHE A 319 19.80 7.05 -4.44
N LYS A 320 20.17 5.92 -3.81
CA LYS A 320 19.30 5.18 -2.89
C LYS A 320 18.83 6.04 -1.71
N ASP A 321 19.73 6.87 -1.16
CA ASP A 321 19.45 7.73 -0.01
C ASP A 321 18.52 8.91 -0.38
N LYS A 322 18.66 9.44 -1.61
CA LYS A 322 17.92 10.60 -2.11
C LYS A 322 16.48 10.31 -2.53
N PHE A 323 16.14 9.04 -2.75
CA PHE A 323 14.79 8.66 -3.18
C PHE A 323 13.80 8.48 -2.01
N PHE A 324 14.26 8.28 -0.76
CA PHE A 324 13.37 7.77 0.31
C PHE A 324 13.43 8.45 1.69
N SER A 325 14.18 9.54 1.87
CA SER A 325 14.10 10.32 3.09
C SER A 325 12.88 11.27 3.03
N ARG A 326 11.83 10.98 3.81
CA ARG A 326 10.61 11.80 3.97
C ARG A 326 10.92 13.26 4.37
N LYS A 327 12.14 13.52 4.88
CA LYS A 327 12.68 14.84 5.22
C LYS A 327 13.40 15.54 4.06
N GLU A 328 13.82 14.79 3.04
CA GLU A 328 14.54 15.29 1.86
C GLU A 328 13.62 15.65 0.69
N MET A 329 12.41 15.09 0.61
CA MET A 329 11.44 15.53 -0.39
C MET A 329 10.73 16.84 0.00
N GLU A 330 10.58 17.14 1.29
CA GLU A 330 10.14 18.47 1.75
C GLU A 330 11.29 19.50 1.77
N ASN A 331 12.56 19.05 1.79
CA ASN A 331 13.75 19.89 1.66
C ASN A 331 14.60 19.52 0.44
N LEU A 332 13.99 19.46 -0.75
CA LEU A 332 14.74 19.42 -2.01
C LEU A 332 15.67 20.66 -2.17
N LEU A 333 15.61 21.66 -1.29
CA LEU A 333 16.65 22.68 -1.08
C LEU A 333 17.60 22.13 0.01
N ASP A 334 18.68 21.42 -0.31
CA ASP A 334 20.00 22.04 -0.49
C ASP A 334 20.94 21.09 -1.25
N LEU A 335 20.85 21.10 -2.58
CA LEU A 335 21.85 20.49 -3.46
C LEU A 335 23.22 21.22 -3.40
N LYS A 336 23.34 22.24 -2.55
CA LYS A 336 24.51 23.12 -2.42
C LYS A 336 25.65 22.47 -1.63
N ASP A 337 25.34 21.58 -0.70
CA ASP A 337 26.36 20.91 0.13
C ASP A 337 27.09 19.75 -0.59
N ILE A 338 26.43 19.16 -1.60
CA ILE A 338 27.05 18.13 -2.44
C ILE A 338 27.96 18.75 -3.51
N LEU A 339 27.65 19.96 -3.99
CA LEU A 339 28.52 20.69 -4.92
C LEU A 339 29.77 21.29 -4.25
N ASN A 340 29.75 21.46 -2.92
CA ASN A 340 30.89 21.97 -2.15
C ASN A 340 31.86 20.87 -1.67
N SER A 341 31.59 19.59 -1.98
CA SER A 341 32.42 18.45 -1.59
C SER A 341 33.00 17.64 -2.77
N LEU A 342 32.78 18.12 -4.00
CA LEU A 342 33.54 17.79 -5.21
C LEU A 342 34.52 18.93 -5.50
#